data_AF-A0AA96DVQ1-F1
#
_entry.id   AF-A0AA96DVQ1-F1
#
_cell.length_a   1.000
_cell.length_b   1.000
_cell.length_c   1.000
_cell.angle_alpha   90.00
_cell.angle_beta   90.00
_cell.angle_gamma   90.00
#
_symmetry.space_group_name_H-M   'P 1'
#
loop_
_entity.id
_entity.type
_entity.pdbx_description
1 polymer ?
#
loop_
_entity_poly.entity_id
_entity_poly.type
_entity_poly.pdbx_seq_one_letter_code
_entity_poly.pdbx_strand_id
1 'polypeptide(L)'
;MIKKIGFVVLFTTISTVQSFAHDVWVDGYNSSMFKGFIKYEHVFFVPQKIENDRIHLFESLVIIDKDFKSTMLKNGVENGQYNLDKSLDDGTYILKSSYKPTYSTKNENNKWITGKSKKDISNAQYCKQISRFAKSIINIGDDKNDFVTKPIGQNLEIVPLENPSNFKTGVSFKVKVLLDGKPAQEVALKGTFESFKKEEFAFSGTTDSKGEIEILPLRGGKWILLTKVVKPYEGKDCDEISYSSTLSFQVK
;
A
#
# COMPACT_ATOMS: atom_id res chain seq x y z
N MET A 1 -39.10 51.32 0.53
CA MET A 1 -37.87 50.69 1.08
C MET A 1 -37.99 49.17 0.96
N ILE A 2 -37.36 48.57 -0.06
CA ILE A 2 -37.08 47.13 -0.10
C ILE A 2 -35.67 46.98 -0.71
N LYS A 3 -34.68 46.63 0.12
CA LYS A 3 -33.32 46.27 -0.34
C LYS A 3 -33.34 44.78 -0.68
N LYS A 4 -33.10 44.44 -1.96
CA LYS A 4 -32.79 43.06 -2.36
C LYS A 4 -31.34 42.76 -2.01
N ILE A 5 -31.11 41.82 -1.11
CA ILE A 5 -29.79 41.26 -0.81
C ILE A 5 -29.62 40.05 -1.74
N GLY A 6 -28.73 40.16 -2.72
CA GLY A 6 -28.33 39.04 -3.56
C GLY A 6 -27.32 38.16 -2.83
N PHE A 7 -27.66 36.89 -2.65
CA PHE A 7 -26.73 35.87 -2.15
C PHE A 7 -25.83 35.43 -3.31
N VAL A 8 -24.53 35.74 -3.24
CA VAL A 8 -23.53 35.19 -4.17
C VAL A 8 -23.04 33.89 -3.58
N VAL A 9 -23.44 32.77 -4.17
CA VAL A 9 -22.86 31.44 -3.88
C VAL A 9 -21.54 31.35 -4.63
N LEU A 10 -20.45 31.46 -3.88
CA LEU A 10 -19.10 31.28 -4.41
C LEU A 10 -18.83 29.78 -4.55
N PHE A 11 -18.91 29.24 -5.76
CA PHE A 11 -18.43 27.89 -6.07
C PHE A 11 -16.89 27.91 -6.06
N THR A 12 -16.29 27.55 -4.93
CA THR A 12 -14.86 27.24 -4.86
C THR A 12 -14.63 25.87 -5.47
N THR A 13 -14.25 25.84 -6.75
CA THR A 13 -13.68 24.66 -7.38
C THR A 13 -12.32 24.37 -6.74
N ILE A 14 -12.29 23.41 -5.80
CA ILE A 14 -11.03 22.85 -5.29
C ILE A 14 -10.46 22.01 -6.43
N SER A 15 -9.61 22.62 -7.25
CA SER A 15 -8.79 21.90 -8.23
C SER A 15 -7.77 21.07 -7.45
N THR A 16 -8.09 19.82 -7.17
CA THR A 16 -7.14 18.86 -6.61
C THR A 16 -6.07 18.58 -7.65
N VAL A 17 -4.91 19.23 -7.53
CA VAL A 17 -3.73 18.81 -8.28
C VAL A 17 -3.44 17.38 -7.84
N GLN A 18 -3.67 16.41 -8.72
CA GLN A 18 -3.22 15.02 -8.52
C GLN A 18 -1.69 15.03 -8.49
N SER A 19 -1.13 15.28 -7.31
CA SER A 19 0.22 14.83 -6.99
C SER A 19 0.15 13.31 -7.11
N PHE A 20 0.63 12.74 -8.22
CA PHE A 20 0.75 11.30 -8.37
C PHE A 20 1.75 10.82 -7.32
N ALA A 21 1.25 10.46 -6.14
CA ALA A 21 2.07 9.82 -5.13
C ALA A 21 2.31 8.40 -5.61
N HIS A 22 3.57 8.01 -5.77
CA HIS A 22 3.93 6.62 -6.00
C HIS A 22 3.37 5.77 -4.85
N ASP A 23 2.93 4.57 -5.18
CA ASP A 23 2.54 3.55 -4.21
C ASP A 23 3.63 2.48 -4.12
N VAL A 24 3.66 1.79 -2.99
CA VAL A 24 4.65 0.74 -2.70
C VAL A 24 3.93 -0.58 -2.69
N TRP A 25 4.47 -1.55 -3.40
CA TRP A 25 4.00 -2.92 -3.35
C TRP A 25 5.20 -3.87 -3.40
N VAL A 26 4.98 -5.11 -2.98
CA VAL A 26 6.02 -6.13 -2.95
C VAL A 26 5.58 -7.38 -3.70
N ASP A 27 6.57 -8.10 -4.19
CA ASP A 27 6.38 -9.35 -4.90
C ASP A 27 7.57 -10.27 -4.73
N GLY A 28 7.35 -11.57 -4.93
CA GLY A 28 8.42 -12.55 -4.86
C GLY A 28 8.24 -13.69 -5.85
N TYR A 29 9.36 -14.26 -6.25
CA TYR A 29 9.45 -15.40 -7.12
C TYR A 29 10.35 -16.46 -6.50
N ASN A 30 9.85 -17.68 -6.38
CA ASN A 30 10.60 -18.81 -5.84
C ASN A 30 11.08 -19.71 -6.98
N SER A 31 12.39 -19.92 -7.08
CA SER A 31 13.00 -20.91 -7.97
C SER A 31 14.13 -21.64 -7.25
N SER A 32 15.33 -21.75 -7.83
CA SER A 32 16.51 -22.25 -7.11
C SER A 32 16.90 -21.38 -5.92
N MET A 33 16.51 -20.10 -5.96
CA MET A 33 16.57 -19.16 -4.85
C MET A 33 15.30 -18.31 -4.82
N PHE A 34 14.92 -17.83 -3.65
CA PHE A 34 13.84 -16.86 -3.54
C PHE A 34 14.33 -15.47 -3.89
N LYS A 35 13.63 -14.79 -4.80
CA LYS A 35 13.86 -13.39 -5.18
C LYS A 35 12.67 -12.54 -4.76
N GLY A 36 12.92 -11.45 -4.06
CA GLY A 36 11.91 -10.49 -3.63
C GLY A 36 12.15 -9.13 -4.26
N PHE A 37 11.06 -8.37 -4.47
CA PHE A 37 11.09 -7.05 -5.06
C PHE A 37 10.24 -6.07 -4.26
N ILE A 38 10.82 -4.92 -3.91
CA ILE A 38 10.10 -3.71 -3.56
C ILE A 38 9.88 -2.95 -4.86
N LYS A 39 8.65 -2.55 -5.11
CA LYS A 39 8.24 -1.75 -6.26
C LYS A 39 7.69 -0.42 -5.78
N TYR A 40 8.09 0.66 -6.43
CA TYR A 40 7.66 2.02 -6.11
C TYR A 40 7.28 2.75 -7.39
N GLU A 41 6.00 2.82 -7.67
CA GLU A 41 5.49 3.10 -9.03
C GLU A 41 4.25 4.01 -8.96
N HIS A 42 4.02 4.80 -10.01
CA HIS A 42 2.78 5.54 -10.20
C HIS A 42 1.64 4.66 -10.72
N VAL A 43 1.99 3.65 -11.52
CA VAL A 43 1.08 2.70 -12.15
C VAL A 43 1.59 1.32 -11.83
N PHE A 44 0.76 0.50 -11.19
CA PHE A 44 1.12 -0.88 -10.86
C PHE A 44 1.49 -1.68 -12.11
N PHE A 45 2.45 -2.59 -11.95
CA PHE A 45 2.96 -3.47 -13.01
C PHE A 45 3.69 -2.74 -14.15
N VAL A 46 4.06 -1.47 -13.94
CA VAL A 46 4.92 -0.71 -14.85
C VAL A 46 6.27 -0.53 -14.14
N PRO A 47 7.29 -1.35 -14.49
CA PRO A 47 8.55 -1.35 -13.78
C PRO A 47 9.19 0.03 -13.75
N GLN A 48 9.57 0.48 -12.55
CA GLN A 48 10.37 1.68 -12.35
C GLN A 48 11.52 1.36 -11.41
N LYS A 49 12.70 1.89 -11.73
CA LYS A 49 13.87 1.79 -10.87
C LYS A 49 13.65 2.66 -9.63
N ILE A 50 13.93 2.12 -8.46
CA ILE A 50 14.01 2.94 -7.24
C ILE A 50 15.32 3.72 -7.30
N GLU A 51 15.21 5.05 -7.36
CA GLU A 51 16.36 5.94 -7.37
C GLU A 51 17.28 5.75 -6.15
N ASN A 52 18.59 5.94 -6.34
CA ASN A 52 19.60 5.73 -5.30
C ASN A 52 19.35 6.61 -4.07
N ASP A 53 18.84 7.82 -4.28
CA ASP A 53 18.50 8.76 -3.22
C ASP A 53 17.17 8.43 -2.53
N ARG A 54 16.45 7.36 -2.93
CA ARG A 54 15.19 6.95 -2.34
C ARG A 54 15.23 5.60 -1.63
N ILE A 55 16.21 4.74 -1.92
CA ILE A 55 16.24 3.38 -1.35
C ILE A 55 16.28 3.36 0.18
N HIS A 56 16.88 4.38 0.80
CA HIS A 56 16.95 4.50 2.27
C HIS A 56 15.59 4.70 2.96
N LEU A 57 14.57 5.10 2.19
CA LEU A 57 13.20 5.33 2.65
C LEU A 57 12.44 4.01 2.90
N PHE A 58 13.00 2.87 2.50
CA PHE A 58 12.37 1.57 2.62
C PHE A 58 13.00 0.74 3.73
N GLU A 59 12.19 -0.06 4.40
CA GLU A 59 12.64 -1.20 5.19
C GLU A 59 12.98 -2.38 4.26
N SER A 60 13.96 -3.19 4.65
CA SER A 60 14.31 -4.41 3.92
C SER A 60 13.11 -5.35 3.78
N LEU A 61 13.11 -6.17 2.72
CA LEU A 61 12.11 -7.23 2.60
C LEU A 61 12.26 -8.26 3.72
N VAL A 62 11.13 -8.71 4.24
CA VAL A 62 11.03 -9.75 5.26
C VAL A 62 10.02 -10.80 4.80
N ILE A 63 10.41 -12.07 4.88
CA ILE A 63 9.49 -13.22 4.81
C ILE A 63 9.02 -13.57 6.21
N ILE A 64 7.73 -13.85 6.35
CA ILE A 64 7.10 -14.38 7.57
C ILE A 64 6.49 -15.74 7.22
N ASP A 65 6.83 -16.77 7.99
CA ASP A 65 6.29 -18.13 7.85
C ASP A 65 5.08 -18.38 8.76
N LYS A 66 4.53 -19.60 8.69
CA LYS A 66 3.36 -20.04 9.46
C LYS A 66 3.52 -19.97 10.98
N ASP A 67 4.76 -19.97 11.47
CA ASP A 67 5.09 -19.88 12.89
C ASP A 67 5.38 -18.41 13.30
N PHE A 68 5.05 -17.46 12.42
CA PHE A 68 5.34 -16.03 12.53
C PHE A 68 6.83 -15.69 12.64
N LYS A 69 7.71 -16.62 12.25
CA LYS A 69 9.14 -16.37 12.26
C LYS A 69 9.48 -15.48 11.07
N SER A 70 10.21 -14.40 11.38
CA SER A 70 10.64 -13.42 10.39
C SER A 70 12.05 -13.71 9.89
N THR A 71 12.22 -13.73 8.56
CA THR A 71 13.52 -13.84 7.89
C THR A 71 13.72 -12.61 7.01
N MET A 72 14.70 -11.78 7.36
CA MET A 72 15.08 -10.62 6.54
C MET A 72 15.90 -11.08 5.33
N LEU A 73 15.57 -10.57 4.14
CA LEU A 73 16.28 -10.91 2.91
C LEU A 73 17.52 -10.04 2.74
N LYS A 74 18.49 -10.54 1.98
CA LYS A 74 19.71 -9.80 1.62
C LYS A 74 19.42 -8.91 0.41
N ASN A 75 20.08 -7.76 0.35
CA ASN A 75 20.00 -6.89 -0.83
C ASN A 75 20.48 -7.64 -2.08
N GLY A 76 19.78 -7.43 -3.19
CA GLY A 76 20.16 -7.89 -4.52
C GLY A 76 21.09 -6.91 -5.23
N VAL A 77 21.22 -7.08 -6.55
CA VAL A 77 22.11 -6.27 -7.38
C VAL A 77 21.57 -4.85 -7.59
N GLU A 78 20.27 -4.71 -7.81
CA GLU A 78 19.63 -3.43 -8.05
C GLU A 78 18.78 -2.98 -6.84
N ASN A 79 18.56 -1.67 -6.74
CA ASN A 79 17.69 -1.09 -5.71
C ASN A 79 16.29 -1.71 -5.76
N GLY A 80 15.81 -2.15 -4.60
CA GLY A 80 14.52 -2.80 -4.46
C GLY A 80 14.55 -4.30 -4.75
N GLN A 81 15.65 -4.87 -5.24
CA GLN A 81 15.81 -6.32 -5.35
C GLN A 81 16.38 -6.90 -4.06
N TYR A 82 15.91 -8.08 -3.68
CA TYR A 82 16.39 -8.84 -2.53
C TYR A 82 16.40 -10.33 -2.84
N ASN A 83 17.23 -11.10 -2.14
CA ASN A 83 17.28 -12.55 -2.31
C ASN A 83 17.42 -13.27 -0.97
N LEU A 84 16.98 -14.52 -0.96
CA LEU A 84 17.40 -15.55 -0.03
C LEU A 84 18.26 -16.54 -0.82
N ASP A 85 19.44 -16.92 -0.33
CA ASP A 85 20.38 -17.78 -1.07
C ASP A 85 19.91 -19.23 -1.25
N LYS A 86 18.64 -19.51 -0.91
CA LYS A 86 17.96 -20.78 -1.08
C LYS A 86 16.51 -20.54 -1.52
N SER A 87 15.91 -21.56 -2.10
CA SER A 87 14.47 -21.61 -2.32
C SER A 87 13.71 -21.63 -0.99
N LEU A 88 12.45 -21.20 -1.03
CA LEU A 88 11.48 -21.53 -0.01
C LEU A 88 10.92 -22.93 -0.25
N ASP A 89 10.66 -23.63 0.85
CA ASP A 89 10.00 -24.93 0.83
C ASP A 89 8.50 -24.78 0.52
N ASP A 90 7.82 -25.90 0.28
CA ASP A 90 6.36 -25.94 0.16
C ASP A 90 5.73 -25.24 1.36
N GLY A 91 4.75 -24.37 1.12
CA GLY A 91 4.25 -23.53 2.21
C GLY A 91 3.54 -22.26 1.77
N THR A 92 2.95 -21.61 2.77
CA THR A 92 2.42 -20.25 2.66
C THR A 92 3.35 -19.26 3.36
N TYR A 93 3.61 -18.13 2.73
CA TYR A 93 4.49 -17.08 3.25
C TYR A 93 3.87 -15.70 3.06
N ILE A 94 4.19 -14.80 3.99
CA ILE A 94 3.98 -13.36 3.78
C ILE A 94 5.33 -12.71 3.47
N LEU A 95 5.42 -12.03 2.34
CA LEU A 95 6.49 -11.09 2.05
C LEU A 95 6.04 -9.68 2.41
N LYS A 96 6.83 -8.92 3.18
CA LYS A 96 6.49 -7.54 3.54
C LYS A 96 7.66 -6.57 3.41
N SER A 97 7.32 -5.29 3.23
CA SER A 97 8.20 -4.14 3.47
C SER A 97 7.34 -2.92 3.83
N SER A 98 7.98 -1.87 4.33
CA SER A 98 7.37 -0.58 4.59
C SER A 98 8.21 0.56 4.03
N TYR A 99 7.55 1.60 3.55
CA TYR A 99 8.14 2.92 3.37
C TYR A 99 8.08 3.64 4.72
N LYS A 100 9.24 4.00 5.25
CA LYS A 100 9.43 4.62 6.56
C LYS A 100 8.71 5.97 6.64
N PRO A 101 8.17 6.36 7.81
CA PRO A 101 7.58 7.67 8.01
C PRO A 101 8.50 8.77 7.51
N THR A 102 8.07 9.50 6.47
CA THR A 102 8.87 10.55 5.84
C THR A 102 8.01 11.79 5.65
N TYR A 103 8.51 12.94 6.11
CA TYR A 103 7.86 14.22 5.85
C TYR A 103 8.03 14.63 4.38
N SER A 104 7.00 15.25 3.84
CA SER A 104 7.03 15.97 2.57
C SER A 104 6.39 17.32 2.80
N THR A 105 7.21 18.37 2.78
CA THR A 105 6.78 19.74 3.11
C THR A 105 6.84 20.61 1.87
N LYS A 106 5.74 21.32 1.61
CA LYS A 106 5.61 22.30 0.55
C LYS A 106 6.01 23.67 1.08
N ASN A 107 7.03 24.29 0.48
CA ASN A 107 7.47 25.64 0.84
C ASN A 107 6.61 26.73 0.17
N GLU A 108 6.89 27.99 0.49
CA GLU A 108 6.23 29.19 -0.07
C GLU A 108 6.30 29.28 -1.60
N ASN A 109 7.35 28.70 -2.21
CA ASN A 109 7.54 28.63 -3.67
C ASN A 109 6.84 27.43 -4.31
N ASN A 110 5.92 26.77 -3.60
CA ASN A 110 5.21 25.56 -4.02
C ASN A 110 6.10 24.32 -4.29
N LYS A 111 7.36 24.31 -3.86
CA LYS A 111 8.27 23.17 -4.01
C LYS A 111 8.10 22.19 -2.85
N TRP A 112 8.00 20.90 -3.18
CA TRP A 112 8.00 19.82 -2.20
C TRP A 112 9.42 19.44 -1.79
N ILE A 113 9.65 19.33 -0.48
CA ILE A 113 10.92 18.97 0.14
C ILE A 113 10.70 17.71 0.96
N THR A 114 11.40 16.63 0.58
CA THR A 114 11.32 15.33 1.26
C THR A 114 12.24 15.31 2.49
N GLY A 115 11.80 14.63 3.54
CA GLY A 115 12.56 14.41 4.77
C GLY A 115 12.56 15.59 5.75
N LYS A 116 11.83 16.66 5.44
CA LYS A 116 11.77 17.89 6.25
C LYS A 116 10.35 18.20 6.68
N SER A 117 10.17 18.54 7.96
CA SER A 117 8.90 18.96 8.57
C SER A 117 8.72 20.47 8.48
N LYS A 118 7.61 21.01 9.02
CA LYS A 118 7.42 22.47 9.14
C LYS A 118 8.43 23.14 10.08
N LYS A 119 9.05 22.41 11.00
CA LYS A 119 10.11 22.94 11.87
C LYS A 119 11.39 23.26 11.10
N ASP A 120 11.62 22.54 10.00
CA ASP A 120 12.85 22.65 9.22
C ASP A 120 12.76 23.70 8.10
N ILE A 121 11.54 24.09 7.72
CA ILE A 121 11.27 24.91 6.53
C ILE A 121 10.52 26.19 6.94
N SER A 122 11.22 27.33 6.89
CA SER A 122 10.59 28.65 7.06
C SER A 122 9.45 28.85 6.06
N ASN A 123 8.36 29.46 6.51
CA ASN A 123 7.16 29.73 5.70
C ASN A 123 6.57 28.48 5.01
N ALA A 124 6.69 27.31 5.65
CA ALA A 124 6.07 26.08 5.16
C ALA A 124 4.56 26.26 4.99
N GLN A 125 4.07 26.03 3.77
CA GLN A 125 2.66 26.18 3.42
C GLN A 125 1.87 24.94 3.84
N TYR A 126 2.48 23.76 3.67
CA TYR A 126 1.83 22.50 3.94
C TYR A 126 2.84 21.40 4.23
N CYS A 127 2.47 20.42 5.04
CA CYS A 127 3.28 19.26 5.32
C CYS A 127 2.39 18.02 5.44
N LYS A 128 2.87 16.92 4.84
CA LYS A 128 2.35 15.57 5.10
C LYS A 128 3.46 14.64 5.56
N GLN A 129 3.20 13.83 6.59
CA GLN A 129 4.03 12.68 6.93
C GLN A 129 3.48 11.47 6.19
N ILE A 130 4.32 10.75 5.45
CA ILE A 130 3.89 9.63 4.62
C ILE A 130 4.48 8.33 5.16
N SER A 131 3.62 7.34 5.36
CA SER A 131 4.00 5.96 5.67
C SER A 131 3.29 5.03 4.70
N ARG A 132 3.97 4.01 4.17
CA ARG A 132 3.35 3.04 3.27
C ARG A 132 3.71 1.63 3.66
N PHE A 133 2.77 0.71 3.49
CA PHE A 133 2.91 -0.68 3.89
C PHE A 133 2.63 -1.57 2.70
N ALA A 134 3.45 -2.59 2.52
CA ALA A 134 3.27 -3.54 1.45
C ALA A 134 3.35 -4.97 1.99
N LYS A 135 2.42 -5.79 1.51
CA LYS A 135 2.33 -7.22 1.81
C LYS A 135 2.04 -8.00 0.54
N SER A 136 2.67 -9.14 0.38
CA SER A 136 2.35 -10.14 -0.62
C SER A 136 2.13 -11.48 0.06
N ILE A 137 1.13 -12.24 -0.39
CA ILE A 137 0.93 -13.62 0.04
C ILE A 137 1.40 -14.55 -1.06
N ILE A 138 2.35 -15.42 -0.71
CA ILE A 138 3.02 -16.34 -1.62
C ILE A 138 2.68 -17.75 -1.17
N ASN A 139 2.02 -18.50 -2.03
CA ASN A 139 1.72 -19.92 -1.82
C ASN A 139 2.61 -20.73 -2.75
N ILE A 140 3.38 -21.66 -2.19
CA ILE A 140 4.25 -22.59 -2.91
C ILE A 140 3.69 -23.99 -2.70
N GLY A 141 3.48 -24.68 -3.82
CA GLY A 141 2.82 -25.98 -3.95
C GLY A 141 1.57 -26.16 -3.09
N ASP A 142 1.51 -27.23 -2.31
CA ASP A 142 0.26 -27.76 -1.75
C ASP A 142 0.10 -27.55 -0.25
N ASP A 143 1.18 -27.36 0.51
CA ASP A 143 1.13 -27.01 1.94
C ASP A 143 0.61 -25.56 2.15
N LYS A 144 -0.71 -25.44 2.21
CA LYS A 144 -1.42 -24.16 2.39
C LYS A 144 -1.81 -23.98 3.84
N ASN A 145 -1.56 -22.78 4.38
CA ASN A 145 -1.83 -22.45 5.76
C ASN A 145 -2.58 -21.12 5.89
N ASP A 146 -3.58 -21.07 6.78
CA ASP A 146 -4.44 -19.90 6.99
C ASP A 146 -3.86 -18.84 7.95
N PHE A 147 -2.61 -18.97 8.41
CA PHE A 147 -1.99 -17.92 9.25
C PHE A 147 -1.98 -16.54 8.57
N VAL A 148 -2.02 -16.50 7.24
CA VAL A 148 -2.11 -15.26 6.44
C VAL A 148 -3.43 -14.50 6.60
N THR A 149 -4.42 -15.11 7.25
CA THR A 149 -5.67 -14.47 7.67
C THR A 149 -5.55 -13.70 8.98
N LYS A 150 -4.36 -13.71 9.60
CA LYS A 150 -4.06 -12.96 10.82
C LYS A 150 -3.28 -11.68 10.49
N PRO A 151 -3.51 -10.60 11.26
CA PRO A 151 -2.73 -9.39 11.10
C PRO A 151 -1.26 -9.62 11.50
N ILE A 152 -0.36 -8.92 10.81
CA ILE A 152 1.09 -8.92 11.11
C ILE A 152 1.56 -7.60 11.75
N GLY A 153 0.64 -6.68 12.04
CA GLY A 153 0.91 -5.47 12.80
C GLY A 153 1.43 -4.29 11.97
N GLN A 154 1.13 -4.25 10.67
CA GLN A 154 1.34 -3.02 9.88
C GLN A 154 0.31 -1.95 10.30
N ASN A 155 0.69 -0.66 10.27
CA ASN A 155 -0.17 0.39 10.80
C ASN A 155 -1.50 0.47 10.04
N LEU A 156 -1.45 0.54 8.71
CA LEU A 156 -2.59 0.33 7.82
C LEU A 156 -2.38 -1.01 7.13
N GLU A 157 -3.29 -1.95 7.31
CA GLU A 157 -3.11 -3.33 6.92
C GLU A 157 -4.36 -3.88 6.21
N ILE A 158 -4.18 -4.48 5.03
CA ILE A 158 -5.20 -5.29 4.37
C ILE A 158 -4.95 -6.75 4.76
N VAL A 159 -5.93 -7.44 5.35
CA VAL A 159 -5.87 -8.83 5.80
C VAL A 159 -6.93 -9.63 5.04
N PRO A 160 -6.59 -10.69 4.29
CA PRO A 160 -7.61 -11.52 3.68
C PRO A 160 -8.31 -12.37 4.75
N LEU A 161 -9.60 -12.69 4.55
CA LEU A 161 -10.35 -13.50 5.51
C LEU A 161 -10.24 -15.01 5.25
N GLU A 162 -9.61 -15.41 4.15
CA GLU A 162 -9.23 -16.78 3.82
C GLU A 162 -7.88 -16.74 3.06
N ASN A 163 -7.15 -17.85 2.99
CA ASN A 163 -5.90 -17.87 2.23
C ASN A 163 -6.16 -17.62 0.72
N PRO A 164 -5.46 -16.66 0.07
CA PRO A 164 -5.58 -16.40 -1.36
C PRO A 164 -5.37 -17.59 -2.30
N SER A 165 -4.76 -18.69 -1.84
CA SER A 165 -4.68 -19.93 -2.61
C SER A 165 -6.06 -20.51 -2.97
N ASN A 166 -7.11 -20.09 -2.26
CA ASN A 166 -8.51 -20.44 -2.49
C ASN A 166 -9.24 -19.46 -3.43
N PHE A 167 -8.67 -18.29 -3.73
CA PHE A 167 -9.31 -17.29 -4.59
C PHE A 167 -9.40 -17.76 -6.04
N LYS A 168 -10.60 -17.65 -6.61
CA LYS A 168 -10.92 -18.10 -7.97
C LYS A 168 -11.70 -17.02 -8.70
N THR A 169 -11.48 -16.96 -10.00
CA THR A 169 -12.25 -16.12 -10.92
C THR A 169 -13.74 -16.40 -10.78
N GLY A 170 -14.54 -15.34 -10.66
CA GLY A 170 -16.00 -15.43 -10.54
C GLY A 170 -16.51 -15.88 -9.16
N VAL A 171 -15.63 -16.07 -8.17
CA VAL A 171 -16.01 -16.39 -6.79
C VAL A 171 -15.58 -15.24 -5.89
N SER A 172 -16.52 -14.65 -5.17
CA SER A 172 -16.21 -13.57 -4.23
C SER A 172 -15.31 -14.04 -3.10
N PHE A 173 -14.43 -13.15 -2.65
CA PHE A 173 -13.67 -13.30 -1.42
C PHE A 173 -13.76 -12.02 -0.58
N LYS A 174 -13.37 -12.10 0.68
CA LYS A 174 -13.39 -10.95 1.61
C LYS A 174 -12.01 -10.59 2.12
N VAL A 175 -11.81 -9.30 2.34
CA VAL A 175 -10.67 -8.77 3.07
C VAL A 175 -11.16 -7.84 4.18
N LYS A 176 -10.32 -7.63 5.18
CA LYS A 176 -10.50 -6.69 6.28
C LYS A 176 -9.37 -5.66 6.26
N VAL A 177 -9.73 -4.39 6.35
CA VAL A 177 -8.77 -3.30 6.50
C VAL A 177 -8.68 -2.93 7.97
N LEU A 178 -7.45 -2.87 8.48
CA LEU A 178 -7.14 -2.46 9.83
C LEU A 178 -6.32 -1.17 9.82
N LEU A 179 -6.61 -0.29 10.76
CA LEU A 179 -5.81 0.88 11.06
C LEU A 179 -5.53 0.90 12.56
N ASP A 180 -4.25 0.95 12.92
CA ASP A 180 -3.79 0.85 14.31
C ASP A 180 -4.30 -0.44 14.98
N GLY A 181 -4.35 -1.54 14.21
CA GLY A 181 -4.87 -2.84 14.66
C GLY A 181 -6.40 -2.91 14.82
N LYS A 182 -7.14 -1.83 14.54
CA LYS A 182 -8.61 -1.76 14.67
C LYS A 182 -9.29 -1.76 13.30
N PRO A 183 -10.52 -2.27 13.16
CA PRO A 183 -11.30 -2.15 11.93
C PRO A 183 -11.35 -0.73 11.36
N ALA A 184 -10.92 -0.56 10.12
CA ALA A 184 -10.99 0.72 9.41
C ALA A 184 -12.30 0.79 8.62
N GLN A 185 -13.27 1.54 9.13
CA GLN A 185 -14.61 1.67 8.57
C GLN A 185 -14.65 2.78 7.52
N GLU A 186 -15.52 2.65 6.52
CA GLU A 186 -15.75 3.67 5.48
C GLU A 186 -14.48 4.06 4.70
N VAL A 187 -13.51 3.15 4.62
CA VAL A 187 -12.26 3.36 3.89
C VAL A 187 -12.37 2.78 2.48
N ALA A 188 -11.95 3.56 1.48
CA ALA A 188 -11.89 3.10 0.11
C ALA A 188 -10.82 2.01 -0.08
N LEU A 189 -11.19 0.96 -0.80
CA LEU A 189 -10.31 -0.09 -1.28
C LEU A 189 -10.43 -0.20 -2.80
N LYS A 190 -9.30 -0.17 -3.48
CA LYS A 190 -9.21 -0.32 -4.93
C LYS A 190 -8.42 -1.59 -5.28
N GLY A 191 -8.75 -2.22 -6.40
CA GLY A 191 -8.07 -3.44 -6.87
C GLY A 191 -7.76 -3.39 -8.35
N THR A 192 -6.60 -3.91 -8.75
CA THR A 192 -6.19 -4.05 -10.16
C THR A 192 -5.37 -5.33 -10.34
N PHE A 193 -5.10 -5.71 -11.59
CA PHE A 193 -4.32 -6.91 -11.94
C PHE A 193 -3.39 -6.65 -13.14
N GLU A 194 -2.39 -7.51 -13.33
CA GLU A 194 -1.24 -7.27 -14.23
C GLU A 194 -1.59 -6.86 -15.67
N SER A 195 -2.70 -7.37 -16.22
CA SER A 195 -3.15 -7.09 -17.59
C SER A 195 -4.34 -6.12 -17.67
N PHE A 196 -4.70 -5.46 -16.57
CA PHE A 196 -5.75 -4.44 -16.57
C PHE A 196 -5.26 -3.13 -17.21
N LYS A 197 -6.21 -2.26 -17.57
CA LYS A 197 -5.90 -0.96 -18.15
C LYS A 197 -5.07 -0.11 -17.16
N LYS A 198 -3.98 0.46 -17.66
CA LYS A 198 -3.09 1.36 -16.90
C LYS A 198 -3.88 2.53 -16.33
N GLU A 199 -3.46 3.00 -15.16
CA GLU A 199 -4.06 4.14 -14.42
C GLU A 199 -5.51 3.93 -13.94
N GLU A 200 -6.09 2.76 -14.21
CA GLU A 200 -7.43 2.39 -13.78
C GLU A 200 -7.41 1.22 -12.79
N PHE A 201 -8.53 1.05 -12.09
CA PHE A 201 -8.73 -0.04 -11.15
C PHE A 201 -9.90 -0.91 -11.61
N ALA A 202 -9.70 -2.22 -11.61
CA ALA A 202 -10.72 -3.22 -11.93
C ALA A 202 -11.80 -3.33 -10.85
N PHE A 203 -11.47 -2.93 -9.63
CA PHE A 203 -12.36 -2.92 -8.48
C PHE A 203 -12.23 -1.62 -7.69
N SER A 204 -13.34 -1.10 -7.19
CA SER A 204 -13.38 -0.04 -6.19
C SER A 204 -14.60 -0.23 -5.29
N GLY A 205 -14.39 -0.14 -3.99
CA GLY A 205 -15.47 -0.15 -3.01
C GLY A 205 -15.02 0.41 -1.67
N THR A 206 -15.88 0.32 -0.66
CA THR A 206 -15.65 0.90 0.65
C THR A 206 -15.94 -0.14 1.73
N THR A 207 -15.13 -0.16 2.79
CA THR A 207 -15.28 -1.09 3.91
C THR A 207 -16.52 -0.79 4.76
N ASP A 208 -17.12 -1.86 5.30
CA ASP A 208 -18.26 -1.78 6.21
C ASP A 208 -17.85 -1.42 7.66
N SER A 209 -18.82 -1.44 8.58
CA SER A 209 -18.60 -1.18 10.02
C SER A 209 -17.64 -2.16 10.72
N LYS A 210 -17.40 -3.34 10.12
CA LYS A 210 -16.41 -4.31 10.59
C LYS A 210 -15.06 -4.12 9.91
N GLY A 211 -14.91 -3.10 9.05
CA GLY A 211 -13.73 -2.88 8.23
C GLY A 211 -13.59 -3.92 7.11
N GLU A 212 -14.65 -4.66 6.78
CA GLU A 212 -14.65 -5.74 5.80
C GLU A 212 -15.20 -5.27 4.46
N ILE A 213 -14.74 -5.91 3.38
CA ILE A 213 -15.24 -5.67 2.02
C ILE A 213 -15.14 -6.94 1.19
N GLU A 214 -16.16 -7.17 0.38
CA GLU A 214 -16.26 -8.28 -0.57
C GLU A 214 -15.81 -7.86 -1.96
N ILE A 215 -15.04 -8.73 -2.62
CA ILE A 215 -14.45 -8.49 -3.95
C ILE A 215 -14.79 -9.69 -4.83
N LEU A 216 -15.34 -9.41 -6.02
CA LEU A 216 -15.58 -10.40 -7.06
C LEU A 216 -14.51 -10.27 -8.17
N PRO A 217 -13.48 -11.12 -8.21
CA PRO A 217 -12.46 -11.06 -9.24
C PRO A 217 -12.99 -11.64 -10.57
N LEU A 218 -13.07 -10.82 -11.62
CA LEU A 218 -13.54 -11.25 -12.94
C LEU A 218 -12.43 -11.81 -13.84
N ARG A 219 -11.18 -11.82 -13.36
CA ARG A 219 -10.00 -12.35 -14.05
C ARG A 219 -9.06 -13.04 -13.08
N GLY A 220 -8.49 -14.16 -13.52
CA GLY A 220 -7.33 -14.77 -12.86
C GLY A 220 -6.06 -13.96 -13.13
N GLY A 221 -5.01 -14.28 -12.39
CA GLY A 221 -3.74 -13.56 -12.47
C GLY A 221 -3.34 -12.95 -11.14
N LYS A 222 -2.30 -12.12 -11.19
CA LYS A 222 -1.79 -11.42 -10.02
C LYS A 222 -2.56 -10.14 -9.78
N TRP A 223 -3.13 -10.03 -8.59
CA TRP A 223 -3.91 -8.89 -8.13
C TRP A 223 -3.13 -8.07 -7.12
N ILE A 224 -3.42 -6.76 -7.09
CA ILE A 224 -2.99 -5.84 -6.06
C ILE A 224 -4.23 -5.09 -5.56
N LEU A 225 -4.44 -5.12 -4.25
CA LEU A 225 -5.36 -4.25 -3.55
C LEU A 225 -4.60 -3.06 -2.96
N LEU A 226 -5.23 -1.89 -2.94
CA LEU A 226 -4.68 -0.64 -2.44
C LEU A 226 -5.73 0.09 -1.61
N THR A 227 -5.34 0.50 -0.41
CA THR A 227 -6.12 1.41 0.43
C THR A 227 -5.25 2.60 0.86
N LYS A 228 -5.88 3.75 1.07
CA LYS A 228 -5.23 4.98 1.55
C LYS A 228 -6.10 5.61 2.64
N VAL A 229 -5.45 6.06 3.71
CA VAL A 229 -6.09 6.80 4.80
C VAL A 229 -5.27 8.05 5.08
N VAL A 230 -5.96 9.19 5.17
CA VAL A 230 -5.36 10.46 5.58
C VAL A 230 -6.01 10.89 6.90
N LYS A 231 -5.19 11.33 7.84
CA LYS A 231 -5.64 11.87 9.13
C LYS A 231 -4.93 13.19 9.41
N PRO A 232 -5.50 14.08 10.25
CA PRO A 232 -4.76 15.19 10.82
C PRO A 232 -3.51 14.70 11.54
N TYR A 233 -2.43 15.47 11.47
CA TYR A 233 -1.20 15.16 12.19
C TYR A 233 -1.34 15.57 13.66
N GLU A 234 -0.98 14.66 14.58
CA GLU A 234 -0.97 14.94 16.00
C GLU A 234 0.29 15.74 16.37
N GLY A 235 0.25 17.06 16.20
CA GLY A 235 1.36 17.95 16.53
C GLY A 235 1.34 19.24 15.71
N LYS A 236 2.36 20.08 15.89
CA LYS A 236 2.50 21.36 15.17
C LYS A 236 3.51 21.29 14.00
N ASP A 237 4.17 20.16 13.85
CA ASP A 237 5.32 20.02 12.95
C ASP A 237 4.90 19.63 11.53
N CYS A 238 3.65 19.26 11.35
CA CYS A 238 3.07 18.83 10.09
C CYS A 238 1.55 19.03 10.12
N ASP A 239 0.86 18.91 8.97
CA ASP A 239 -0.60 19.11 8.91
C ASP A 239 -1.37 17.79 8.93
N GLU A 240 -0.83 16.79 8.23
CA GLU A 240 -1.50 15.51 8.05
C GLU A 240 -0.52 14.33 8.02
N ILE A 241 -1.07 13.15 8.30
CA ILE A 241 -0.43 11.86 8.09
C ILE A 241 -1.18 11.10 7.01
N SER A 242 -0.44 10.57 6.04
CA SER A 242 -0.94 9.79 4.93
C SER A 242 -0.39 8.37 5.03
N TYR A 243 -1.31 7.42 5.14
CA TYR A 243 -1.02 6.00 5.09
C TYR A 243 -1.47 5.42 3.74
N SER A 244 -0.68 4.52 3.18
CA SER A 244 -1.17 3.59 2.16
C SER A 244 -0.78 2.16 2.49
N SER A 245 -1.60 1.20 2.06
CA SER A 245 -1.34 -0.21 2.24
C SER A 245 -1.69 -0.98 0.97
N THR A 246 -0.81 -1.89 0.57
CA THR A 246 -1.07 -2.79 -0.55
C THR A 246 -1.00 -4.25 -0.14
N LEU A 247 -1.89 -5.06 -0.71
CA LEU A 247 -1.85 -6.52 -0.63
C LEU A 247 -1.81 -7.10 -2.04
N SER A 248 -0.73 -7.81 -2.37
CA SER A 248 -0.60 -8.57 -3.63
C SER A 248 -0.79 -10.07 -3.41
N PHE A 249 -1.42 -10.74 -4.37
CA PHE A 249 -1.72 -12.17 -4.33
C PHE A 249 -2.11 -12.70 -5.71
N GLN A 250 -2.21 -14.02 -5.82
CA GLN A 250 -2.67 -14.72 -7.01
C GLN A 250 -4.17 -15.05 -6.91
N VAL A 251 -4.91 -14.83 -8.00
CA VAL A 251 -6.25 -15.39 -8.24
C VAL A 251 -6.15 -16.45 -9.33
N LYS A 252 -6.85 -17.57 -9.15
CA LYS A 252 -6.87 -18.69 -10.10
C LYS A 252 -7.99 -18.57 -11.14
#